data_AF-A0A2S6ACS5-F1
#
_entry.id   AF-A0A2S6ACS5-F1
#
_cell.length_a   1.000
_cell.length_b   1.000
_cell.length_c   1.000
_cell.angle_alpha   90.00
_cell.angle_beta   90.00
_cell.angle_gamma   90.00
#
_symmetry.space_group_name_H-M   'P 1'
#
loop_
_entity.id
_entity.type
_entity.pdbx_description
1 polymer ?
#
loop_
_entity_poly.entity_id
_entity_poly.type
_entity_poly.pdbx_seq_one_letter_code
_entity_poly.pdbx_strand_id
1 'polypeptide(L)'
;MSDHLHTVRITGTAEHPKLEFTCHGGRDAECHSYPDCQCETWAAGHEHPFVPHDECWMQGWFDNGGTDPSPEDPITLADCDYRPGMSGPIKTYFCEDYVEWEFVAGHDMQGIHVAEEAGRD
;
A
#
# COMPACT_ATOMS: atom_id res chain seq x y z
N MET A 1 19.59 -4.98 -1.93
CA MET A 1 19.01 -3.63 -1.92
C MET A 1 17.52 -3.85 -1.88
N SER A 2 16.81 -3.40 -0.85
CA SER A 2 15.37 -3.61 -0.78
C SER A 2 14.73 -2.65 -1.77
N ASP A 3 14.47 -3.12 -3.00
CA ASP A 3 13.86 -2.34 -4.10
C ASP A 3 12.41 -1.91 -3.79
N HIS A 4 11.90 -2.22 -2.60
CA HIS A 4 10.55 -1.88 -2.16
C HIS A 4 10.60 -1.19 -0.81
N LEU A 5 10.45 0.13 -0.83
CA LEU A 5 10.38 0.98 0.37
C LEU A 5 9.00 0.95 1.04
N HIS A 6 8.02 0.25 0.46
CA HIS A 6 6.65 0.24 0.95
C HIS A 6 6.17 -1.19 1.16
N THR A 7 5.48 -1.41 2.28
CA THR A 7 4.82 -2.68 2.58
C THR A 7 3.36 -2.44 2.92
N VAL A 8 2.51 -3.40 2.57
CA VAL A 8 1.12 -3.43 3.01
C VAL A 8 0.89 -4.68 3.84
N ARG A 9 0.01 -4.57 4.82
CA ARG A 9 -0.59 -5.70 5.52
C ARG A 9 -2.10 -5.59 5.44
N ILE A 10 -2.75 -6.68 5.05
CA ILE A 10 -4.21 -6.76 4.98
C ILE A 10 -4.71 -7.34 6.31
N THR A 11 -5.51 -6.57 7.04
CA THR A 11 -6.12 -6.98 8.31
C THR A 11 -7.65 -6.94 8.21
N GLY A 12 -8.34 -7.17 9.34
CA GLY A 12 -9.81 -7.26 9.37
C GLY A 12 -10.35 -8.63 8.96
N THR A 13 -11.54 -8.64 8.35
CA THR A 13 -12.22 -9.86 7.85
C THR A 13 -12.40 -9.79 6.34
N ALA A 14 -12.88 -10.87 5.71
CA ALA A 14 -13.10 -10.88 4.27
C ALA A 14 -14.17 -9.85 3.84
N GLU A 15 -15.16 -9.61 4.69
CA GLU A 15 -16.25 -8.65 4.47
C GLU A 15 -15.87 -7.21 4.85
N HIS A 16 -14.88 -7.07 5.74
CA HIS A 16 -14.41 -5.78 6.25
C HIS A 16 -12.87 -5.77 6.33
N PRO A 17 -12.18 -5.81 5.17
CA PRO A 17 -10.73 -5.76 5.13
C PRO A 17 -10.22 -4.36 5.49
N LYS A 18 -8.96 -4.28 5.89
CA LYS A 18 -8.24 -3.02 6.14
C LYS A 18 -6.84 -3.12 5.57
N LEU A 19 -6.32 -2.01 5.06
CA LEU A 19 -4.93 -1.90 4.65
C LEU A 19 -4.13 -1.17 5.72
N GLU A 20 -3.04 -1.78 6.16
CA GLU A 20 -2.01 -1.16 7.00
C GLU A 20 -0.79 -0.91 6.10
N PHE A 21 -0.61 0.33 5.66
CA PHE A 21 0.54 0.76 4.88
C PHE A 21 1.73 1.11 5.78
N THR A 22 2.93 0.83 5.31
CA THR A 22 4.16 1.25 5.99
C THR A 22 5.19 1.69 4.97
N CYS A 23 5.65 2.94 5.11
CA CYS A 23 6.82 3.48 4.42
C CYS A 23 8.09 3.19 5.24
N HIS A 24 9.09 2.61 4.59
CA HIS A 24 10.44 2.36 5.09
C HIS A 24 11.46 3.36 4.50
N GLY A 25 10.99 4.32 3.71
CA GLY A 25 11.79 5.41 3.19
C GLY A 25 12.24 6.35 4.30
N GLY A 26 13.48 6.83 4.21
CA GLY A 26 13.94 7.95 5.02
C GLY A 26 13.48 9.28 4.43
N ARG A 27 13.74 10.38 5.15
CA ARG A 27 13.42 11.76 4.73
C ARG A 27 13.98 12.14 3.35
N ASP A 28 15.08 11.51 2.93
CA ASP A 28 15.72 11.76 1.64
C ASP A 28 15.19 10.84 0.51
N ALA A 29 14.21 9.97 0.81
CA ALA A 29 13.58 9.13 -0.20
C ALA A 29 12.64 9.93 -1.11
N GLU A 30 12.47 9.48 -2.34
CA GLU A 30 11.60 10.14 -3.33
C GLU A 30 10.16 10.29 -2.84
N CYS A 31 9.62 9.30 -2.12
CA CYS A 31 8.27 9.36 -1.54
C CYS A 31 8.11 10.37 -0.39
N HIS A 32 9.20 11.00 0.05
CA HIS A 32 9.24 12.10 1.02
C HIS A 32 9.62 13.44 0.36
N SER A 33 9.80 13.47 -0.96
CA SER A 33 10.16 14.69 -1.69
C SER A 33 8.96 15.16 -2.50
N TYR A 34 8.31 16.23 -2.05
CA TYR A 34 7.18 16.85 -2.76
C TYR A 34 7.14 18.36 -2.46
N PRO A 35 6.40 19.17 -3.25
CA PRO A 35 6.33 20.60 -3.01
C PRO A 35 5.46 20.92 -1.79
N ASP A 36 5.94 21.83 -0.93
CA ASP A 36 5.17 22.38 0.20
C ASP A 36 4.17 23.44 -0.31
N CYS A 37 3.14 22.99 -1.02
CA CYS A 37 2.12 23.84 -1.63
C CYS A 37 0.73 23.17 -1.62
N GLN A 38 -0.31 23.96 -1.92
CA GLN A 38 -1.70 23.46 -2.03
C GLN A 38 -2.13 23.20 -3.47
N CYS A 39 -1.18 23.00 -4.38
CA CYS A 39 -1.51 22.69 -5.77
C CYS A 39 -2.05 21.26 -5.90
N GLU A 40 -2.99 21.07 -6.82
CA GLU A 40 -3.67 19.79 -7.05
C GLU A 40 -2.78 18.72 -7.69
N THR A 41 -1.62 19.08 -8.26
CA THR A 41 -0.73 18.13 -8.95
C THR A 41 0.74 18.51 -8.80
N TRP A 42 1.61 17.51 -8.57
CA TRP A 42 3.05 17.67 -8.31
C TRP A 42 3.90 16.96 -9.37
N ALA A 43 3.68 17.28 -10.64
CA ALA A 43 4.46 16.70 -11.74
C ALA A 43 5.88 17.27 -11.82
N ALA A 44 6.78 16.56 -12.53
CA ALA A 44 8.11 17.06 -12.83
C ALA A 44 8.04 18.40 -13.57
N GLY A 45 8.68 19.44 -13.02
CA GLY A 45 8.57 20.82 -13.52
C GLY A 45 7.50 21.67 -12.84
N HIS A 46 6.96 21.21 -11.70
CA HIS A 46 6.10 22.00 -10.84
C HIS A 46 6.75 23.36 -10.49
N GLU A 47 5.93 24.42 -10.42
CA GLU A 47 6.40 25.80 -10.19
C GLU A 47 7.11 25.95 -8.83
N HIS A 48 6.69 25.17 -7.84
CA HIS A 48 7.29 25.15 -6.51
C HIS A 48 8.36 24.06 -6.36
N PRO A 49 9.45 24.34 -5.63
CA PRO A 49 10.51 23.38 -5.43
C PRO A 49 10.03 22.18 -4.62
N PHE A 50 10.55 21.01 -4.96
CA PHE A 50 10.42 19.80 -4.15
C PHE A 50 11.30 19.94 -2.91
N VAL A 51 10.73 19.70 -1.74
CA VAL A 51 11.42 19.76 -0.46
C VAL A 51 11.20 18.46 0.31
N PRO A 52 12.12 18.09 1.21
CA PRO A 52 11.98 16.86 1.99
C PRO A 52 10.98 17.03 3.14
N HIS A 53 10.04 16.09 3.24
CA HIS A 53 9.00 15.99 4.26
C HIS A 53 9.20 14.77 5.17
N ASP A 54 8.66 14.83 6.39
CA ASP A 54 8.71 13.71 7.34
C ASP A 54 7.65 12.64 7.04
N GLU A 55 6.59 13.00 6.32
CA GLU A 55 5.51 12.10 5.93
C GLU A 55 5.70 11.61 4.50
N CYS A 56 5.33 10.36 4.24
CA CYS A 56 5.28 9.81 2.90
C CYS A 56 4.03 10.33 2.20
N TRP A 57 4.15 10.85 0.96
CA TRP A 57 2.98 11.39 0.25
C TRP A 57 1.87 10.35 0.02
N MET A 58 2.21 9.04 0.04
CA MET A 58 1.25 7.94 -0.10
C MET A 58 0.44 7.66 1.17
N GLN A 59 0.89 8.10 2.35
CA GLN A 59 0.27 7.74 3.63
C GLN A 59 -1.22 8.11 3.65
N GLY A 60 -1.56 9.35 3.25
CA GLY A 60 -2.94 9.82 3.21
C GLY A 60 -3.85 9.01 2.28
N TRP A 61 -3.33 8.49 1.17
CA TRP A 61 -4.10 7.67 0.20
C TRP A 61 -4.47 6.31 0.78
N PHE A 62 -3.56 5.65 1.49
CA PHE A 62 -3.86 4.38 2.16
C PHE A 62 -4.78 4.58 3.38
N ASP A 63 -4.61 5.67 4.12
CA ASP A 63 -5.42 5.96 5.31
C ASP A 63 -6.88 6.33 4.99
N ASN A 64 -7.15 6.85 3.78
CA ASN A 64 -8.49 7.29 3.36
C ASN A 64 -9.16 6.38 2.32
N GLY A 65 -8.58 5.22 1.99
CA GLY A 65 -9.14 4.29 1.02
C GLY A 65 -9.00 4.73 -0.45
N GLY A 66 -8.22 5.78 -0.73
CA GLY A 66 -7.89 6.27 -2.08
C GLY A 66 -6.85 5.40 -2.80
N THR A 67 -7.05 4.07 -2.75
CA THR A 67 -6.18 3.06 -3.35
C THR A 67 -6.96 2.10 -4.21
N ASP A 68 -6.29 1.48 -5.19
CA ASP A 68 -6.83 0.37 -5.96
C ASP A 68 -5.83 -0.80 -5.95
N PRO A 69 -6.21 -2.01 -5.48
CA PRO A 69 -7.49 -2.38 -4.88
C PRO A 69 -7.77 -1.63 -3.57
N SER A 70 -9.06 -1.35 -3.32
CA SER A 70 -9.53 -0.58 -2.15
C SER A 70 -10.07 -1.50 -1.05
N PRO A 71 -9.77 -1.23 0.25
CA PRO A 71 -10.43 -1.94 1.34
C PRO A 71 -11.91 -1.57 1.52
N GLU A 72 -12.36 -0.46 0.93
CA GLU A 72 -13.77 -0.02 1.00
C GLU A 72 -14.69 -0.82 0.08
N ASP A 73 -14.14 -1.38 -1.00
CA ASP A 73 -14.81 -2.35 -1.89
C ASP A 73 -14.08 -3.70 -1.84
N PRO A 74 -14.51 -4.63 -0.95
CA PRO A 74 -13.86 -5.92 -0.76
C PRO A 74 -13.76 -6.77 -2.03
N ILE A 75 -14.60 -6.50 -3.04
CA ILE A 75 -14.57 -7.24 -4.32
C ILE A 75 -13.25 -6.96 -5.05
N THR A 76 -12.74 -5.73 -5.00
CA THR A 76 -11.48 -5.36 -5.68
C THR A 76 -10.28 -6.15 -5.13
N LEU A 77 -10.19 -6.33 -3.81
CA LEU A 77 -9.17 -7.17 -3.20
C LEU A 77 -9.33 -8.64 -3.58
N ALA A 78 -10.57 -9.15 -3.57
CA ALA A 78 -10.86 -10.54 -3.93
C ALA A 78 -10.51 -10.85 -5.40
N ASP A 79 -10.78 -9.94 -6.33
CA ASP A 79 -10.43 -10.07 -7.75
C ASP A 79 -8.90 -10.13 -7.96
N CYS A 80 -8.12 -9.57 -7.04
CA CYS A 80 -6.66 -9.68 -7.00
C CYS A 80 -6.14 -10.89 -6.21
N ASP A 81 -7.00 -11.78 -5.72
CA ASP A 81 -6.69 -12.88 -4.78
C ASP A 81 -6.07 -12.40 -3.44
N TYR A 82 -6.31 -11.14 -3.08
CA TYR A 82 -5.81 -10.50 -1.86
C TYR A 82 -6.78 -10.74 -0.71
N ARG A 83 -6.26 -11.17 0.45
CA ARG A 83 -7.07 -11.56 1.62
C ARG A 83 -6.44 -11.10 2.93
N PRO A 84 -7.25 -10.88 3.99
CA PRO A 84 -6.73 -10.65 5.33
C PRO A 84 -5.72 -11.71 5.75
N GLY A 85 -4.65 -11.26 6.40
CA GLY A 85 -3.49 -12.07 6.77
C GLY A 85 -2.33 -11.98 5.79
N MET A 86 -2.52 -11.48 4.57
CA MET A 86 -1.41 -11.20 3.65
C MET A 86 -0.63 -9.97 4.07
N SER A 87 0.68 -10.01 3.90
CA SER A 87 1.56 -8.86 4.09
C SER A 87 2.83 -9.01 3.26
N GLY A 88 3.39 -7.91 2.80
CA GLY A 88 4.58 -7.95 1.97
C GLY A 88 4.93 -6.61 1.33
N PRO A 89 6.07 -6.57 0.62
CA PRO A 89 6.47 -5.43 -0.18
C PRO A 89 5.51 -5.21 -1.35
N ILE A 90 5.27 -3.95 -1.68
CA ILE A 90 4.39 -3.55 -2.78
C ILE A 90 5.11 -2.69 -3.81
N LYS A 91 4.59 -2.67 -5.03
CA LYS A 91 4.79 -1.59 -5.99
C LYS A 91 3.59 -0.66 -5.94
N THR A 92 3.82 0.59 -6.30
CA THR A 92 2.80 1.64 -6.29
C THR A 92 2.86 2.43 -7.60
N TYR A 93 1.70 2.79 -8.12
CA TYR A 93 1.55 3.65 -9.29
C TYR A 93 0.58 4.77 -8.93
N PHE A 94 0.98 6.02 -9.19
CA PHE A 94 0.10 7.16 -8.97
C PHE A 94 -0.78 7.35 -10.21
N CYS A 95 -2.09 7.19 -10.05
CA CYS A 95 -3.08 7.24 -11.12
C CYS A 95 -3.90 8.53 -11.09
N GLU A 96 -3.27 9.64 -10.68
CA GLU A 96 -3.84 10.98 -10.49
C GLU A 96 -4.86 11.08 -9.33
N ASP A 97 -5.90 10.26 -9.35
CA ASP A 97 -7.01 10.29 -8.40
C ASP A 97 -6.94 9.18 -7.32
N TYR A 98 -5.98 8.26 -7.44
CA TYR A 98 -5.74 7.17 -6.49
C TYR A 98 -4.33 6.60 -6.62
N VAL A 99 -3.92 5.80 -5.64
CA VAL A 99 -2.69 4.99 -5.69
C VAL A 99 -3.05 3.55 -6.01
N GLU A 100 -2.66 3.09 -7.19
CA GLU A 100 -2.72 1.66 -7.53
C GLU A 100 -1.55 0.93 -6.87
N TRP A 101 -1.78 -0.29 -6.38
CA TRP A 101 -0.74 -1.08 -5.74
C TRP A 101 -0.87 -2.58 -5.99
N GLU A 102 0.27 -3.27 -5.97
CA GLU A 102 0.33 -4.73 -6.10
C GLU A 102 1.44 -5.30 -5.21
N PHE A 103 1.25 -6.51 -4.69
CA PHE A 103 2.34 -7.24 -4.03
C PHE A 103 3.42 -7.60 -5.05
N VAL A 104 4.68 -7.49 -4.63
CA VAL A 104 5.81 -7.88 -5.47
C VAL A 104 5.86 -9.40 -5.60
N ALA A 105 5.72 -9.91 -6.83
CA ALA A 105 5.78 -11.34 -7.12
C ALA A 105 7.11 -11.96 -6.63
N GLY A 106 7.03 -13.08 -5.91
CA GLY A 106 8.19 -13.83 -5.41
C GLY A 106 8.60 -13.55 -3.96
N HIS A 107 7.92 -12.63 -3.26
CA HIS A 107 7.95 -12.60 -1.79
C HIS A 107 6.86 -13.53 -1.25
N ASP A 108 7.23 -14.47 -0.38
CA ASP A 108 6.33 -15.43 0.26
C ASP A 108 5.07 -14.73 0.80
N MET A 109 3.95 -14.93 0.10
CA MET A 109 2.61 -14.61 0.61
C MET A 109 2.29 -15.61 1.72
N GLN A 110 2.88 -15.45 2.91
CA GLN A 110 2.68 -16.36 4.03
C GLN A 110 1.23 -16.24 4.53
N GLY A 111 0.36 -17.06 3.97
CA GLY A 111 -0.92 -17.39 4.58
C GLY A 111 -0.63 -18.13 5.88
N ILE A 112 -1.18 -17.65 6.99
CA ILE A 112 -1.22 -18.39 8.25
C ILE A 112 -2.12 -19.60 7.99
N HIS A 113 -1.51 -20.76 7.70
CA HIS A 113 -2.21 -22.04 7.70
C HIS A 113 -2.62 -22.33 9.15
N VAL A 114 -3.91 -22.21 9.45
CA VAL A 114 -4.49 -22.80 10.66
C VAL A 114 -4.45 -24.31 10.44
N ALA A 115 -3.67 -25.02 11.25
CA ALA A 115 -3.62 -26.47 11.22
C ALA A 115 -5.00 -27.04 11.58
N GLU A 116 -5.68 -27.69 10.63
CA GLU A 116 -6.76 -28.61 10.92
C GLU A 116 -6.16 -29.87 11.56
N GLU A 117 -6.37 -30.03 12.87
CA GLU A 117 -6.05 -31.28 13.54
C GLU A 117 -7.08 -32.36 13.20
N ALA A 118 -6.55 -33.51 12.77
CA ALA A 118 -7.26 -34.72 12.40
C ALA A 118 -7.93 -35.41 13.59
N GLY A 119 -9.04 -36.11 13.32
CA GLY A 119 -9.65 -37.02 14.28
C GLY A 119 -10.88 -37.72 13.72
N ARG A 120 -10.67 -38.62 12.75
CA ARG A 120 -11.66 -39.59 12.29
C ARG A 120 -11.53 -40.83 13.17
N ASP A 121 -12.60 -41.17 13.89
CA ASP A 121 -12.90 -42.51 14.37
C ASP A 121 -14.26 -42.92 13.79
#